data_AF-A0A412TJX2-F1
#
_entry.id   AF-A0A412TJX2-F1
#
_cell.length_a   1.000
_cell.length_b   1.000
_cell.length_c   1.000
_cell.angle_alpha   90.00
_cell.angle_beta   90.00
_cell.angle_gamma   90.00
#
_symmetry.space_group_name_H-M   'P 1'
#
loop_
_entity.id
_entity.type
_entity.pdbx_description
1 polymer ?
#
loop_
_entity_poly.entity_id
_entity_poly.type
_entity_poly.pdbx_seq_one_letter_code
_entity_poly.pdbx_strand_id
1 'polypeptide(L)' 'MEQERRNNSVDFSAQKVQFVIFCIECYARKHRLSGLEVFVLFKEKGVLAFLRNHFEVLHTQGDAYILEEIESFLKNRKQK' A
#
# COMPACT_ATOMS: atom_id res chain seq x y z
N MET A 1 -11.65 -26.34 14.82
CA MET A 1 -10.47 -26.05 13.96
C MET A 1 -10.87 -25.64 12.53
N GLU A 2 -12.02 -24.98 12.35
CA GLU A 2 -12.50 -24.55 11.02
C GLU A 2 -12.83 -23.04 10.95
N GLN A 3 -12.68 -22.34 12.07
CA GLN A 3 -12.86 -20.88 12.16
C GLN A 3 -11.59 -20.11 11.78
N GLU A 4 -10.39 -20.71 11.90
CA GLU A 4 -9.12 -20.05 11.58
C GLU A 4 -8.77 -20.00 10.09
N ARG A 5 -9.46 -20.78 9.23
CA ARG A 5 -9.25 -20.73 7.77
C ARG A 5 -10.01 -19.60 7.06
N ARG A 6 -10.94 -18.91 7.73
CA ARG A 6 -11.78 -17.87 7.12
C ARG A 6 -11.20 -16.45 7.17
N ASN A 7 -10.14 -16.21 7.93
CA ASN A 7 -9.64 -14.84 8.13
C ASN A 7 -8.57 -14.36 7.12
N ASN A 8 -8.36 -15.11 6.02
CA ASN A 8 -7.39 -14.72 4.98
C ASN A 8 -7.95 -14.77 3.55
N SER A 9 -9.25 -14.56 3.36
CA SER A 9 -9.76 -14.23 2.02
C SER A 9 -9.36 -12.79 1.70
N VAL A 10 -8.09 -12.59 1.32
CA VAL A 10 -7.59 -11.31 0.85
C VAL A 10 -8.30 -11.00 -0.46
N ASP A 11 -9.26 -10.08 -0.43
CA ASP A 11 -9.94 -9.59 -1.63
C ASP A 11 -8.92 -8.90 -2.55
N PHE A 12 -8.43 -9.65 -3.52
CA PHE A 12 -7.51 -9.20 -4.56
C PHE A 12 -8.27 -9.08 -5.88
N SER A 13 -8.98 -7.96 -6.06
CA SER A 13 -9.42 -7.58 -7.41
C SER A 13 -8.20 -7.14 -8.24
N ALA A 14 -8.22 -7.41 -9.54
CA ALA A 14 -7.13 -6.99 -10.44
C ALA A 14 -6.85 -5.48 -10.35
N GLN A 15 -7.90 -4.68 -10.14
CA GLN A 15 -7.81 -3.22 -9.97
C GLN A 15 -7.06 -2.84 -8.68
N LYS A 16 -7.33 -3.53 -7.56
CA LYS A 16 -6.58 -3.33 -6.30
C LYS A 16 -5.11 -3.70 -6.45
N VAL A 17 -4.80 -4.77 -7.18
CA VAL A 17 -3.41 -5.15 -7.48
C VAL A 17 -2.71 -4.07 -8.31
N GLN A 18 -3.34 -3.64 -9.41
CA GLN A 18 -2.82 -2.60 -10.29
C GLN A 18 -2.58 -1.29 -9.54
N PHE A 19 -3.49 -0.90 -8.67
CA PHE A 19 -3.36 0.28 -7.82
C PHE A 19 -2.17 0.17 -6.84
N VAL A 20 -2.00 -0.98 -6.19
CA VAL A 20 -0.84 -1.19 -5.30
C VAL A 20 0.47 -1.13 -6.08
N ILE A 21 0.54 -1.75 -7.27
CA ILE A 21 1.71 -1.67 -8.15
C ILE A 21 1.98 -0.21 -8.54
N PHE A 22 0.95 0.53 -8.94
CA PHE A 22 1.06 1.95 -9.25
C PHE A 22 1.66 2.75 -8.09
N CYS A 23 1.18 2.55 -6.86
CA CYS A 23 1.70 3.23 -5.68
C CYS A 23 3.18 2.89 -5.43
N ILE A 24 3.57 1.62 -5.59
CA ILE A 24 4.95 1.16 -5.44
C ILE A 24 5.85 1.85 -6.46
N GLU A 25 5.47 1.85 -7.74
CA GLU A 25 6.27 2.44 -8.82
C GLU A 25 6.40 3.96 -8.69
N CYS A 26 5.32 4.65 -8.30
CA CYS A 26 5.37 6.10 -8.07
C CYS A 26 6.29 6.45 -6.90
N TYR A 27 6.21 5.70 -5.79
CA TYR A 27 7.08 5.92 -4.64
C TYR A 27 8.54 5.57 -4.97
N ALA A 28 8.79 4.46 -5.67
CA ALA A 28 10.10 4.05 -6.14
C ALA A 28 10.75 5.15 -7.00
N ARG A 29 10.03 5.69 -7.98
CA ARG A 29 10.49 6.79 -8.83
C ARG A 29 10.83 8.05 -8.04
N LYS A 30 9.97 8.45 -7.10
CA LYS A 30 10.18 9.66 -6.27
C LYS A 30 11.40 9.53 -5.36
N HIS A 31 11.62 8.33 -4.79
CA HIS A 31 12.69 8.09 -3.82
C HIS A 31 13.96 7.47 -4.40
N ARG A 32 14.03 7.26 -5.73
CA ARG A 32 15.14 6.59 -6.43
C ARG A 32 15.45 5.21 -5.85
N LEU A 33 14.41 4.44 -5.55
CA LEU A 33 14.47 3.06 -5.08
C LEU A 33 13.98 2.12 -6.19
N SER A 34 14.30 0.82 -6.08
CA SER A 34 13.66 -0.21 -6.91
C SER A 34 12.26 -0.53 -6.40
N GLY A 35 11.39 -1.03 -7.29
CA GLY A 35 10.05 -1.52 -6.90
C GLY A 35 10.11 -2.62 -5.84
N LEU A 36 11.16 -3.46 -5.86
CA LEU A 36 11.37 -4.51 -4.85
C LEU A 36 11.68 -3.92 -3.47
N GLU A 37 12.59 -2.94 -3.37
CA GLU A 37 12.91 -2.26 -2.11
C GLU A 37 11.67 -1.59 -1.51
N VAL A 38 10.88 -0.92 -2.34
CA VAL A 38 9.62 -0.28 -1.92
C VAL A 38 8.58 -1.31 -1.51
N PHE A 39 8.44 -2.42 -2.24
CA PHE A 39 7.54 -3.51 -1.87
C PHE A 39 7.87 -4.08 -0.49
N VAL A 40 9.16 -4.37 -0.22
CA VAL A 40 9.62 -4.86 1.08
C VAL A 40 9.30 -3.83 2.17
N LEU A 41 9.65 -2.56 1.97
CA LEU A 41 9.32 -1.48 2.90
C LEU A 41 7.81 -1.39 3.17
N PHE A 42 6.99 -1.40 2.13
CA PHE A 42 5.54 -1.28 2.24
C PHE A 42 4.93 -2.49 2.96
N LYS A 43 5.46 -3.69 2.73
CA LYS A 43 5.06 -4.89 3.42
C LYS A 43 5.40 -4.80 4.92
N GLU A 44 6.63 -4.46 5.26
CA GLU A 44 7.10 -4.36 6.66
C GLU A 44 6.38 -3.26 7.44
N LYS A 45 6.08 -2.13 6.79
CA LYS A 45 5.41 -0.99 7.44
C LYS A 45 3.88 -1.09 7.40
N GLY A 46 3.32 -2.13 6.77
CA GLY A 46 1.87 -2.33 6.67
C GLY A 46 1.16 -1.40 5.67
N VAL A 47 1.91 -0.71 4.80
CA VAL A 47 1.38 0.16 3.75
C VAL A 47 0.53 -0.63 2.76
N LEU A 48 0.90 -1.87 2.45
CA LEU A 48 0.09 -2.72 1.55
C LEU A 48 -1.34 -2.94 2.08
N ALA A 49 -1.50 -3.08 3.41
CA ALA A 49 -2.81 -3.20 4.02
C ALA A 49 -3.55 -1.86 4.01
N PHE A 50 -2.85 -0.76 4.31
CA PHE A 50 -3.39 0.60 4.22
C PHE A 50 -3.97 0.89 2.83
N LEU A 51 -3.19 0.68 1.77
CA LEU A 51 -3.61 0.92 0.39
C LEU A 51 -4.82 0.08 -0.02
N ARG A 52 -4.88 -1.20 0.39
CA ARG A 52 -6.03 -2.07 0.11
C ARG A 52 -7.29 -1.63 0.86
N ASN A 53 -7.16 -1.29 2.14
CA ASN A 53 -8.29 -0.93 2.98
C ASN A 53 -8.91 0.43 2.59
N HIS A 54 -8.12 1.30 1.95
CA HIS A 54 -8.55 2.63 1.54
C HIS A 54 -8.66 2.77 0.01
N PHE A 55 -8.69 1.64 -0.72
CA PHE A 55 -8.71 1.60 -2.17
C PHE A 55 -9.82 2.49 -2.74
N GLU A 56 -11.06 2.31 -2.30
CA GLU A 56 -12.25 3.03 -2.80
C GLU A 56 -12.08 4.56 -2.82
N VAL A 57 -11.32 5.10 -1.86
CA VAL A 57 -11.03 6.53 -1.80
C VAL A 57 -9.77 6.86 -2.61
N LEU A 58 -8.64 6.20 -2.30
CA LEU A 58 -7.33 6.58 -2.84
C LEU A 58 -7.22 6.41 -4.35
N HIS A 59 -7.86 5.41 -4.96
CA HIS A 59 -7.75 5.15 -6.41
C HIS A 59 -8.39 6.23 -7.29
N THR A 60 -9.17 7.13 -6.70
CA THR A 60 -9.80 8.27 -7.38
C THR A 60 -9.00 9.57 -7.26
N GLN A 61 -7.92 9.55 -6.47
CA GLN A 61 -7.11 10.74 -6.16
C GLN A 61 -5.90 10.88 -7.11
N GLY A 62 -5.31 12.08 -7.11
CA GLY A 62 -4.06 12.35 -7.82
C GLY A 62 -2.86 11.66 -7.18
N ASP A 63 -1.83 11.40 -7.98
CA ASP A 63 -0.59 10.73 -7.56
C ASP A 63 0.14 11.45 -6.42
N ALA A 64 0.23 12.79 -6.48
CA ALA A 64 0.85 13.61 -5.45
C ALA A 64 0.17 13.42 -4.08
N TYR A 65 -1.17 13.44 -4.05
CA TYR A 65 -1.96 13.23 -2.84
C TYR A 65 -1.75 11.82 -2.26
N ILE A 66 -1.80 10.79 -3.11
CA ILE A 66 -1.59 9.40 -2.70
C ILE A 66 -0.20 9.24 -2.06
N LEU A 67 0.84 9.84 -2.65
CA LEU A 67 2.20 9.79 -2.11
C LEU A 67 2.33 10.51 -0.77
N GLU A 68 1.66 11.66 -0.60
CA GLU A 68 1.62 12.37 0.69
C GLU A 68 0.94 11.53 1.78
N GLU A 69 -0.15 10.84 1.47
CA GLU A 69 -0.83 9.93 2.40
C GLU A 69 0.05 8.75 2.82
N ILE A 70 0.77 8.16 1.86
CA ILE A 70 1.75 7.10 2.15
C ILE A 70 2.86 7.63 3.06
N GLU A 71 3.41 8.81 2.77
CA GLU A 71 4.45 9.41 3.61
C GLU A 71 3.93 9.73 5.02
N SER A 72 2.73 10.28 5.14
CA SER A 72 2.07 10.57 6.41
C SER A 72 1.89 9.29 7.24
N PHE A 73 1.38 8.22 6.61
CA PHE A 73 1.24 6.91 7.24
C PHE A 73 2.58 6.36 7.75
N LEU A 74 3.64 6.46 6.93
CA LEU A 74 5.00 6.02 7.31
C LEU A 74 5.59 6.86 8.45
N LYS A 75 5.36 8.17 8.48
CA LYS A 75 5.82 9.08 9.55
C LYS A 75 5.15 8.76 10.89
N ASN A 76 3.83 8.56 10.90
CA ASN A 76 3.07 8.24 12.11
C ASN A 76 3.48 6.91 12.75
N ARG A 77 4.03 5.97 11.96
CA ARG A 77 4.56 4.68 12.43
C ARG A 77 6.00 4.75 12.95
N LYS A 78 6.75 5.83 12.70
CA LYS A 78 8.09 6.02 13.26
C LYS A 78 8.07 6.58 14.70
N GLN A 79 6.92 7.09 15.15
CA GLN A 79 6.74 7.73 16.47
C GLN A 79 6.13 6.79 17.53
N LYS A 80 5.99 5.50 17.24
CA LYS A 80 5.65 4.45 18.21
C LYS A 80 6.84 3.52 18.37
#